data_AF-A0A8J3E8D9-F1
#
_entry.id   AF-A0A8J3E8D9-F1
#
_cell.length_a   1.000
_cell.length_b   1.000
_cell.length_c   1.000
_cell.angle_alpha   90.00
_cell.angle_beta   90.00
_cell.angle_gamma   90.00
#
_symmetry.space_group_name_H-M   'P 1'
#
loop_
_entity.id
_entity.type
_entity.pdbx_description
1 polymer ?
#
loop_
_entity_poly.entity_id
_entity_poly.type
_entity_poly.pdbx_seq_one_letter_code
_entity_poly.pdbx_strand_id
1 'polypeptide(L)'
;MLKIKNEEVDVRLTEYEIKAIKSSFLDVFGVGSIYLFGSRVEDSKKGGDIDLYIVPNDALSRDQLLAKKIDFLVSVKNLIGEQKIDVIMATNENRLIEQEALNKGIKL
;
A
#
# COMPACT_ATOMS: atom_id res chain seq x y z
N MET A 1 18.81 -25.73 -5.01
CA MET A 1 17.70 -24.91 -5.53
C MET A 1 16.98 -24.31 -4.33
N LEU A 2 17.42 -23.14 -3.89
CA LEU A 2 16.87 -22.47 -2.71
C LEU A 2 15.44 -22.02 -3.04
N LYS A 3 14.45 -22.63 -2.39
CA LYS A 3 13.10 -22.08 -2.32
C LYS A 3 13.20 -20.80 -1.49
N ILE A 4 13.12 -19.65 -2.14
CA ILE A 4 12.87 -18.39 -1.45
C ILE A 4 11.45 -18.52 -0.87
N LYS A 5 11.36 -18.86 0.42
CA LYS A 5 10.13 -18.65 1.17
C LYS A 5 9.93 -17.13 1.18
N ASN A 6 8.92 -16.65 0.44
CA ASN A 6 8.38 -15.33 0.74
C ASN A 6 8.07 -15.36 2.24
N GLU A 7 8.64 -14.43 3.00
CA GLU A 7 8.31 -14.27 4.42
C GLU A 7 6.78 -14.07 4.47
N GLU A 8 6.07 -15.08 4.99
CA GLU A 8 4.63 -14.99 5.23
C GLU A 8 4.46 -13.98 6.36
N VAL A 9 4.33 -12.71 6.00
CA VAL A 9 3.95 -11.68 6.94
C VAL A 9 2.47 -11.88 7.22
N ASP A 10 2.14 -12.13 8.49
CA ASP A 10 0.78 -12.38 8.96
C ASP A 10 -0.06 -11.09 8.86
N VAL A 11 -0.63 -10.85 7.67
CA VAL A 11 -1.47 -9.70 7.35
C VAL A 11 -2.85 -10.15 6.92
N ARG A 12 -3.84 -9.31 7.19
CA ARG A 12 -5.24 -9.56 6.81
C ARG A 12 -5.53 -9.19 5.36
N LEU A 13 -4.66 -9.64 4.46
CA LEU A 13 -4.82 -9.55 3.01
C LEU A 13 -4.59 -10.93 2.41
N THR A 14 -5.46 -11.31 1.48
CA THR A 14 -5.25 -12.49 0.65
C THR A 14 -4.02 -12.31 -0.24
N GLU A 15 -3.39 -13.41 -0.65
CA GLU A 15 -2.30 -13.33 -1.63
C GLU A 15 -2.70 -12.61 -2.92
N TYR A 16 -3.97 -12.74 -3.33
CA TYR A 16 -4.50 -12.06 -4.50
C TYR A 16 -4.53 -10.55 -4.31
N GLU A 17 -5.03 -10.06 -3.17
CA GLU A 17 -5.02 -8.63 -2.84
C GLU A 17 -3.60 -8.08 -2.78
N ILE A 18 -2.67 -8.79 -2.15
CA ILE A 18 -1.25 -8.38 -2.09
C ILE A 18 -0.67 -8.29 -3.51
N LYS A 19 -0.91 -9.28 -4.37
CA LYS A 19 -0.44 -9.28 -5.76
C LYS A 19 -1.04 -8.11 -6.55
N ALA A 20 -2.35 -7.89 -6.44
CA ALA A 20 -3.05 -6.81 -7.11
C ALA A 20 -2.52 -5.43 -6.68
N ILE A 21 -2.33 -5.21 -5.37
CA ILE A 21 -1.77 -3.96 -4.83
C ILE A 21 -0.35 -3.73 -5.37
N LYS A 22 0.51 -4.76 -5.34
CA LYS A 22 1.89 -4.66 -5.84
C LYS A 22 1.94 -4.39 -7.34
N SER A 23 1.15 -5.09 -8.15
CA SER A 23 1.13 -4.88 -9.60
C SER A 23 0.62 -3.48 -9.95
N SER A 24 -0.50 -3.06 -9.35
CA SER A 24 -1.04 -1.71 -9.57
C SER A 24 -0.06 -0.62 -9.13
N PHE A 25 0.68 -0.85 -8.04
CA PHE A 25 1.73 0.07 -7.61
C PHE A 25 2.85 0.19 -8.65
N LEU A 26 3.39 -0.94 -9.11
CA LEU A 26 4.46 -0.96 -10.11
C LEU A 26 4.01 -0.36 -11.45
N ASP A 27 2.79 -0.65 -11.90
CA ASP A 27 2.27 -0.11 -13.17
C ASP A 27 2.11 1.41 -13.14
N VAL A 28 1.67 1.96 -11.99
CA VAL A 28 1.38 3.39 -11.86
C VAL A 28 2.60 4.20 -11.45
N PHE A 29 3.41 3.69 -10.52
CA PHE A 29 4.54 4.42 -9.94
C PHE A 29 5.90 3.98 -10.48
N GLY A 30 5.99 2.80 -11.11
CA GLY A 30 7.24 2.22 -11.60
C GLY A 30 8.09 1.69 -10.46
N VAL A 31 8.73 2.59 -9.71
CA VAL A 31 9.61 2.25 -8.59
C VAL A 31 9.32 3.09 -7.36
N GLY A 32 9.53 2.51 -6.19
CA GLY A 32 9.31 3.15 -4.89
C GLY A 32 9.01 2.09 -3.83
N SER A 33 8.34 2.50 -2.76
CA SER A 33 7.93 1.61 -1.68
C SER A 33 6.46 1.79 -1.33
N ILE A 34 5.79 0.69 -1.01
CA ILE A 34 4.42 0.65 -0.54
C ILE A 34 4.36 -0.16 0.75
N TYR A 35 3.59 0.34 1.71
CA TYR A 35 3.45 -0.25 3.04
C TYR A 35 1.97 -0.43 3.37
N LEU A 36 1.62 -1.59 3.89
CA LEU A 36 0.35 -1.81 4.58
C LEU A 36 0.49 -1.31 6.00
N PHE A 37 -0.45 -0.50 6.48
CA PHE A 37 -0.50 -0.11 7.89
C PHE A 37 -1.92 -0.24 8.44
N GLY A 38 -2.14 0.23 9.67
CA GLY A 38 -3.46 0.29 10.26
C GLY A 38 -4.04 -1.08 10.64
N SER A 39 -5.34 -1.25 10.43
CA SER A 39 -6.11 -2.36 11.01
C SER A 39 -5.84 -3.74 10.40
N ARG A 40 -5.24 -3.79 9.20
CA ARG A 40 -4.96 -5.03 8.46
C ARG A 40 -3.55 -5.58 8.64
N VAL A 41 -2.72 -4.92 9.44
CA VAL A 41 -1.38 -5.39 9.83
C VAL A 41 -1.43 -6.51 10.87
N GLU A 42 -2.52 -6.65 11.64
CA GLU A 42 -2.66 -7.67 12.69
C GLU A 42 -3.99 -8.42 12.55
N ASP A 43 -3.97 -9.76 12.60
CA ASP A 43 -5.16 -10.61 12.43
C ASP A 43 -6.23 -10.43 13.53
N SER A 44 -5.83 -9.91 14.69
CA SER A 44 -6.70 -9.76 15.88
C SER A 44 -7.77 -8.67 15.78
N LYS A 45 -7.70 -7.77 14.78
CA LYS A 45 -8.61 -6.63 14.62
C LYS A 45 -9.79 -6.97 13.69
N LYS A 46 -10.97 -6.39 13.93
CA LYS A 46 -12.20 -6.64 13.13
C LYS A 46 -12.51 -5.48 12.18
N GLY A 47 -13.04 -5.80 10.99
CA GLY A 47 -13.38 -4.81 9.96
C GLY A 47 -12.16 -4.05 9.44
N GLY A 48 -12.40 -3.02 8.61
CA GLY A 48 -11.39 -2.03 8.24
C GLY A 48 -11.13 -1.85 6.74
N ASP A 49 -10.75 -0.62 6.41
CA ASP A 49 -10.21 -0.24 5.10
C ASP A 49 -8.81 -0.86 4.92
N ILE A 50 -8.31 -0.92 3.68
CA ILE A 50 -6.89 -1.20 3.44
C ILE A 50 -6.16 0.14 3.50
N ASP A 51 -5.40 0.36 4.57
CA ASP A 51 -4.60 1.58 4.74
C ASP A 51 -3.21 1.38 4.12
N LEU A 52 -2.91 2.13 3.05
CA LEU A 52 -1.66 2.02 2.30
C LEU A 52 -0.86 3.33 2.36
N TYR A 53 0.43 3.21 2.63
CA TYR A 53 1.38 4.32 2.56
C TYR A 53 2.30 4.13 1.37
N ILE A 54 2.36 5.14 0.51
CA ILE A 54 3.15 5.09 -0.73
C ILE A 54 4.26 6.13 -0.68
N VAL A 55 5.48 5.66 -0.93
CA VAL A 55 6.70 6.45 -1.09
C VAL A 55 7.19 6.31 -2.53
N PRO A 56 6.81 7.23 -3.44
CA PRO A 56 7.36 7.25 -4.79
C PRO A 56 8.86 7.54 -4.76
N ASN A 57 9.61 6.96 -5.69
CA ASN A 57 11.04 7.27 -5.83
C ASN A 57 11.29 8.60 -6.56
N ASP A 58 10.39 8.98 -7.45
CA ASP A 58 10.53 10.20 -8.25
C ASP A 58 10.03 11.43 -7.48
N ALA A 59 10.70 12.57 -7.69
CA ALA A 59 10.23 13.86 -7.22
C ALA A 59 9.01 14.30 -8.07
N LEU A 60 7.81 14.11 -7.53
CA LEU A 60 6.55 14.40 -8.21
C LEU A 60 5.90 15.68 -7.65
N SER A 61 5.28 16.46 -8.52
CA SER A 61 4.43 17.58 -8.11
C SER A 61 3.17 17.08 -7.38
N ARG A 62 2.49 17.98 -6.64
CA ARG A 62 1.23 17.63 -5.95
C ARG A 62 0.17 17.11 -6.91
N ASP A 63 0.07 17.68 -8.11
CA ASP A 63 -0.91 17.28 -9.11
C ASP A 63 -0.56 15.90 -9.70
N GLN A 64 0.73 15.62 -9.93
CA GLN A 64 1.18 14.31 -10.38
C GLN A 64 0.94 13.23 -9.32
N LEU A 65 1.18 13.53 -8.04
CA LEU A 65 0.87 12.63 -6.93
C LEU A 65 -0.63 12.34 -6.84
N LEU A 66 -1.47 13.35 -7.01
CA LEU A 66 -2.93 13.20 -7.00
C LEU A 66 -3.41 12.32 -8.17
N ALA A 67 -2.94 12.60 -9.39
CA ALA A 67 -3.28 11.81 -10.57
C ALA A 67 -2.89 10.34 -10.40
N LYS A 68 -1.64 10.05 -10.02
CA LYS A 68 -1.17 8.68 -9.77
C LYS A 68 -1.94 8.00 -8.63
N LYS A 69 -2.29 8.72 -7.56
CA LYS A 69 -3.13 8.18 -6.48
C LYS A 69 -4.49 7.72 -7.02
N ILE A 70 -5.12 8.50 -7.89
CA ILE A 70 -6.41 8.14 -8.51
C ILE A 70 -6.25 6.91 -9.41
N ASP A 71 -5.24 6.91 -10.30
CA ASP A 71 -4.97 5.80 -11.22
C ASP A 71 -4.71 4.49 -10.45
N PHE A 72 -3.95 4.57 -9.36
CA PHE A 72 -3.69 3.45 -8.47
C PHE A 72 -4.96 2.91 -7.81
N LEU A 73 -5.79 3.79 -7.24
CA LEU A 73 -7.05 3.39 -6.61
C LEU A 73 -8.01 2.73 -7.61
N VAL A 74 -8.11 3.26 -8.83
CA VAL A 74 -8.90 2.68 -9.92
C VAL A 74 -8.35 1.31 -10.31
N SER A 75 -7.04 1.19 -10.50
CA SER A 75 -6.37 -0.07 -10.87
C SER A 75 -6.61 -1.17 -9.83
N VAL A 76 -6.39 -0.88 -8.55
CA VAL A 76 -6.62 -1.87 -7.48
C VAL A 76 -8.11 -2.24 -7.39
N LYS A 77 -9.01 -1.26 -7.43
CA LYS A 77 -10.47 -1.50 -7.38
C LYS A 77 -10.94 -2.41 -8.52
N ASN A 78 -10.40 -2.24 -9.72
CA ASN A 78 -10.74 -3.11 -10.86
C ASN A 78 -10.28 -4.56 -10.66
N LEU A 79 -9.23 -4.80 -9.89
CA LEU A 79 -8.71 -6.13 -9.61
C LEU A 79 -9.42 -6.81 -8.43
N ILE A 80 -9.61 -6.11 -7.32
CA ILE A 80 -10.10 -6.72 -6.06
C ILE A 80 -11.57 -6.41 -5.73
N GLY A 81 -12.23 -5.58 -6.54
CA GLY A 81 -13.64 -5.22 -6.37
C GLY A 81 -13.88 -4.10 -5.36
N GLU A 82 -15.10 -4.05 -4.82
CA GLU A 82 -15.52 -3.04 -3.84
C GLU A 82 -14.89 -3.30 -2.46
N GLN A 83 -13.64 -2.90 -2.33
CA GLN A 83 -12.92 -2.83 -1.07
C GLN A 83 -12.49 -1.38 -0.84
N LYS A 84 -12.80 -0.83 0.34
CA LYS A 84 -12.37 0.52 0.69
C LYS A 84 -10.87 0.50 0.97
N ILE A 85 -10.16 1.40 0.30
CA ILE A 85 -8.70 1.57 0.36
C ILE A 85 -8.44 3.05 0.67
N ASP A 86 -7.67 3.33 1.71
CA ASP A 86 -7.11 4.66 1.95
C ASP A 86 -5.63 4.68 1.55
N VAL A 87 -5.22 5.75 0.90
CA VAL A 87 -3.85 5.92 0.40
C VAL A 87 -3.28 7.21 0.94
N ILE A 88 -2.23 7.10 1.73
CA ILE A 88 -1.43 8.21 2.20
C ILE A 88 -0.16 8.28 1.37
N MET A 89 0.06 9.42 0.71
CA MET A 89 1.30 9.68 -0.02
C MET A 89 2.33 10.26 0.94
N ALA A 90 3.59 9.82 0.82
CA ALA A 90 4.72 10.41 1.49
C ALA A 90 4.87 11.88 1.07
N THR A 91 4.53 12.79 1.97
CA THR A 91 4.55 14.24 1.70
C THR A 91 5.26 15.00 2.79
N ASN A 92 5.18 14.51 4.05
CA ASN A 92 5.90 15.04 5.19
C ASN A 92 5.98 13.98 6.29
N GLU A 93 7.17 13.42 6.49
CA GLU A 93 7.47 12.38 7.48
C GLU A 93 7.21 12.78 8.94
N ASN A 94 7.04 14.07 9.25
CA ASN A 94 6.70 14.55 10.59
C ASN A 94 5.20 14.42 10.92
N ARG A 95 4.36 14.06 9.95
CA ARG A 95 2.93 13.83 10.21
C ARG A 95 2.76 12.52 10.97
N LEU A 96 1.98 12.54 12.05
CA LEU A 96 1.73 11.37 12.90
C LEU A 96 1.30 10.11 12.11
N ILE A 97 0.49 10.30 11.07
CA ILE A 97 0.03 9.20 10.21
C ILE A 97 1.17 8.57 9.37
N GLU A 98 2.12 9.39 8.92
CA GLU A 98 3.29 8.89 8.18
C GLU A 98 4.24 8.18 9.14
N GLN A 99 4.42 8.70 10.36
CA GLN A 99 5.17 8.01 11.42
C GLN A 99 4.53 6.68 11.82
N GLU A 100 3.21 6.60 11.90
CA GLU A 100 2.51 5.34 12.18
C GLU A 100 2.74 4.31 11.08
N ALA A 101 2.62 4.72 9.81
CA ALA A 101 2.90 3.86 8.67
C ALA A 101 4.37 3.39 8.63
N LEU A 102 5.33 4.26 8.95
CA LEU A 102 6.75 3.88 8.97
C LEU A 102 7.13 2.98 10.14
N ASN A 103 6.54 3.19 11.32
CA ASN A 103 6.91 2.44 12.53
C ASN A 103 6.16 1.11 12.68
N LYS A 104 4.92 1.03 12.20
CA LYS A 104 4.04 -0.14 12.35
C LYS A 104 3.67 -0.79 11.03
N GLY A 105 3.98 -0.16 9.90
CA GLY A 105 3.63 -0.69 8.60
C GLY A 105 4.51 -1.84 8.18
N ILE A 106 3.91 -2.74 7.40
CA ILE A 106 4.57 -3.87 6.77
C ILE A 106 4.80 -3.48 5.31
N LYS A 107 6.06 -3.57 4.86
CA LYS A 107 6.38 -3.34 3.45
C LYS A 107 5.73 -4.44 2.61
N LEU A 108 4.97 -4.03 1.60
CA LEU A 108 4.44 -4.93 0.58
C LEU A 108 5.50 -5.07 -0.52
#